data_AF-A0A377N8Z8-F1
#
_entry.id   AF-A0A377N8Z8-F1
#
_cell.length_a   1.000
_cell.length_b   1.000
_cell.length_c   1.000
_cell.angle_alpha   90.00
_cell.angle_beta   90.00
_cell.angle_gamma   90.00
#
_symmetry.space_group_name_H-M   'P 1'
#
loop_
_entity.id
_entity.type
_entity.pdbx_description
1 polymer ?
#
loop_
_entity_poly.entity_id
_entity_poly.type
_entity_poly.pdbx_seq_one_letter_code
_entity_poly.pdbx_strand_id
1 'polypeptide(L)'
;MGRTLPIWNKYLKNAQFKNGEPWLLHFFDQVRFYEVTEEELEAQRDAFREGRAQVRIEETEFDFAQYTQFLADNAEDIADFRSRQSAAFTAEVAHWAAQESAAVEAAANAVQVVEYQSEQDGHLVSADLNGNVWKILVEPGQQVEEVRR
;
A
#
# COMPACT_ATOMS: atom_id res chain seq x y z
N MET A 1 -6.42 -4.45 -0.95
CA MET A 1 -5.25 -4.75 -0.10
C MET A 1 -5.62 -4.43 1.34
N GLY A 2 -5.36 -5.32 2.30
CA GLY A 2 -5.72 -5.16 3.72
C GLY A 2 -4.49 -4.91 4.60
N ARG A 3 -4.71 -4.83 5.92
CA ARG A 3 -3.66 -4.69 6.94
C ARG A 3 -3.47 -6.03 7.68
N THR A 4 -2.25 -6.29 8.16
CA THR A 4 -1.90 -7.49 8.93
C THR A 4 -1.16 -7.14 10.22
N LEU A 5 -0.79 -8.14 11.01
CA LEU A 5 0.16 -7.98 12.11
C LEU A 5 1.56 -7.59 11.60
N PRO A 6 2.34 -6.83 12.39
CA PRO A 6 3.70 -6.46 12.01
C PRO A 6 4.64 -7.68 12.07
N ILE A 7 5.32 -7.96 10.97
CA ILE A 7 6.35 -9.02 10.87
C ILE A 7 7.74 -8.57 11.36
N TRP A 8 7.87 -7.29 11.69
CA TRP A 8 9.10 -6.69 12.19
C TRP A 8 8.86 -6.00 13.53
N ASN A 9 9.68 -6.31 14.53
CA ASN A 9 9.65 -5.66 15.83
C ASN A 9 11.07 -5.30 16.32
N LYS A 10 11.42 -4.02 16.16
CA LYS A 10 12.72 -3.47 16.59
C LYS A 10 12.93 -3.56 18.11
N TYR A 11 11.86 -3.44 18.88
CA TYR A 11 11.90 -3.47 20.34
C TYR A 11 11.25 -4.77 20.82
N LEU A 12 12.09 -5.77 21.02
CA LEU A 12 11.68 -7.11 21.41
C LEU A 12 10.87 -7.07 22.72
N LYS A 13 9.57 -7.26 22.61
CA LYS A 13 8.64 -7.42 23.73
C LYS A 13 7.84 -8.72 23.64
N ASN A 14 8.10 -9.52 22.61
CA ASN A 14 7.30 -10.67 22.24
C ASN A 14 8.23 -11.87 22.00
N ALA A 15 7.95 -12.98 22.69
CA ALA A 15 8.80 -14.17 22.70
C ALA A 15 8.85 -14.94 21.36
N GLN A 16 7.97 -14.61 20.40
CA GLN A 16 7.90 -15.26 19.09
C GLN A 16 9.04 -14.84 18.16
N PHE A 17 9.73 -13.75 18.49
CA PHE A 17 10.94 -13.32 17.82
C PHE A 17 12.12 -14.14 18.36
N LYS A 18 12.61 -15.08 17.55
CA LYS A 18 13.70 -16.00 17.92
C LYS A 18 15.01 -15.21 18.12
N ASN A 19 15.83 -15.62 19.09
CA ASN A 19 17.20 -15.11 19.32
C ASN A 19 17.36 -13.59 19.47
N GLY A 20 16.28 -12.87 19.79
CA GLY A 20 16.29 -11.41 19.82
C GLY A 20 16.44 -10.76 18.44
N GLU A 21 16.10 -11.48 17.39
CA GLU A 21 16.06 -10.95 16.04
C GLU A 21 14.76 -10.16 15.82
N PRO A 22 14.80 -9.01 15.12
CA PRO A 22 13.61 -8.19 14.94
C PRO A 22 12.67 -8.71 13.85
N TRP A 23 13.02 -9.75 13.09
CA TRP A 23 12.16 -10.35 12.05
C TRP A 23 11.46 -11.61 12.56
N LEU A 24 10.20 -11.79 12.17
CA LEU A 24 9.42 -12.99 12.50
C LEU A 24 9.60 -14.11 11.47
N LEU A 25 9.77 -13.74 10.20
CA LEU A 25 9.79 -14.66 9.06
C LEU A 25 11.22 -14.94 8.60
N HIS A 26 11.46 -16.18 8.21
CA HIS A 26 12.70 -16.66 7.60
C HIS A 26 12.45 -17.05 6.14
N PHE A 27 13.52 -17.38 5.42
CA PHE A 27 13.39 -17.89 4.06
C PHE A 27 12.58 -19.18 4.03
N PHE A 28 11.69 -19.29 3.03
CA PHE A 28 10.80 -20.43 2.80
C PHE A 28 9.63 -20.59 3.80
N ASP A 29 9.46 -19.66 4.73
CA ASP A 29 8.27 -19.64 5.58
C ASP A 29 7.00 -19.42 4.75
N GLN A 30 5.94 -20.13 5.12
CA GLN A 30 4.62 -20.01 4.49
C GLN A 30 3.71 -19.14 5.37
N VAL A 31 3.13 -18.09 4.77
CA VAL A 31 2.17 -17.21 5.45
C VAL A 31 0.75 -17.54 4.99
N ARG A 32 -0.15 -17.76 5.95
CA ARG A 32 -1.58 -17.98 5.71
C ARG A 32 -2.38 -16.89 6.41
N PHE A 33 -3.26 -16.23 5.65
CA PHE A 33 -4.16 -15.21 6.19
C PHE A 33 -5.52 -15.81 6.51
N TYR A 34 -6.16 -15.26 7.53
CA TYR A 34 -7.56 -15.49 7.86
C TYR A 34 -8.24 -14.14 8.04
N GLU A 35 -9.53 -14.09 7.71
CA GLU A 35 -10.30 -12.86 7.77
C GLU A 35 -10.63 -12.49 9.22
N VAL A 36 -10.56 -11.21 9.53
CA VAL A 36 -10.90 -10.59 10.81
C VAL A 36 -11.53 -9.23 10.57
N THR A 37 -12.28 -8.70 11.54
CA THR A 37 -12.75 -7.31 11.48
C THR A 37 -11.62 -6.33 11.76
N GLU A 38 -11.86 -5.04 11.49
CA GLU A 38 -10.86 -4.00 11.77
C GLU A 38 -10.60 -3.85 13.28
N GLU A 39 -11.64 -3.94 14.09
CA GLU A 39 -11.56 -3.86 15.55
C GLU A 39 -10.78 -5.05 16.14
N GLU A 40 -11.01 -6.25 15.61
CA GLU A 40 -10.26 -7.45 15.99
C GLU A 40 -8.78 -7.32 15.63
N LEU A 41 -8.49 -6.81 14.42
CA LEU A 41 -7.12 -6.59 13.98
C LEU A 41 -6.40 -5.55 14.86
N GLU A 42 -7.07 -4.47 15.24
CA GLU A 42 -6.49 -3.45 16.11
C GLU A 42 -6.16 -4.02 17.50
N ALA A 43 -7.10 -4.74 18.11
CA ALA A 43 -6.88 -5.42 19.39
C ALA A 43 -5.73 -6.44 19.32
N GLN A 44 -5.68 -7.24 18.26
CA GLN A 44 -4.60 -8.20 18.04
C GLN A 44 -3.25 -7.51 17.86
N ARG A 45 -3.19 -6.37 17.17
CA ARG A 45 -1.96 -5.59 16.97
C ARG A 45 -1.41 -5.05 18.28
N ASP A 46 -2.26 -4.47 19.12
CA ASP A 46 -1.82 -3.94 20.42
C ASP A 46 -1.35 -5.06 21.35
N ALA A 47 -2.12 -6.15 21.44
CA ALA A 47 -1.72 -7.32 22.22
C ALA A 47 -0.42 -7.95 21.69
N PHE A 48 -0.23 -8.02 20.38
CA PHE A 48 0.98 -8.59 19.77
C PHE A 48 2.22 -7.72 20.04
N ARG A 49 2.09 -6.39 20.00
CA ARG A 49 3.17 -5.44 20.34
C ARG A 49 3.63 -5.57 21.79
N GLU A 50 2.72 -5.93 22.69
CA GLU A 50 2.99 -6.15 24.11
C GLU A 50 3.36 -7.60 24.44
N GLY A 51 3.39 -8.49 23.44
CA GLY A 51 3.70 -9.92 23.63
C GLY A 51 2.56 -10.73 24.26
N ARG A 52 1.36 -10.16 24.39
CA ARG A 52 0.16 -10.82 24.94
C ARG A 52 -0.58 -11.69 23.93
N ALA A 53 -0.43 -11.41 22.63
CA ALA A 53 -1.00 -12.22 21.56
C ALA A 53 0.07 -13.03 20.81
N GLN A 54 -0.30 -14.26 20.43
CA GLN A 54 0.56 -15.16 19.67
C GLN A 54 -0.07 -15.50 18.33
N VAL A 55 0.78 -15.60 17.30
CA VAL A 55 0.46 -16.18 16.01
C VAL A 55 0.74 -17.68 16.05
N ARG A 56 -0.03 -18.45 15.29
CA ARG A 56 0.20 -19.88 15.12
C ARG A 56 1.41 -20.08 14.21
N ILE A 57 2.47 -20.67 14.76
CA ILE A 57 3.69 -21.04 14.04
C ILE A 57 3.84 -22.55 14.13
N GLU A 58 3.98 -23.21 12.98
CA GLU A 58 4.13 -24.66 12.87
C GLU A 58 5.43 -24.96 12.13
N GLU A 59 6.32 -25.71 12.79
CA GLU A 59 7.53 -26.22 12.15
C GLU A 59 7.13 -27.32 11.16
N THR A 60 7.43 -27.12 9.88
CA THR A 60 7.08 -28.03 8.79
C THR A 60 8.22 -28.11 7.79
N GLU A 61 8.24 -29.17 6.99
CA GLU A 61 9.22 -29.33 5.91
C GLU A 61 8.55 -29.00 4.57
N PHE A 62 9.25 -28.24 3.73
CA PHE A 62 8.82 -27.94 2.37
C PHE A 62 9.49 -28.92 1.39
N ASP A 63 8.72 -29.87 0.87
CA ASP A 63 9.18 -30.80 -0.15
C ASP A 63 9.01 -30.19 -1.55
N PHE A 64 10.15 -29.81 -2.15
CA PHE A 64 10.18 -29.21 -3.48
C PHE A 64 9.74 -30.18 -4.59
N ALA A 65 10.01 -31.48 -4.46
CA ALA A 65 9.59 -32.48 -5.44
C ALA A 65 8.07 -32.65 -5.40
N GLN A 66 7.49 -32.72 -4.20
CA GLN A 66 6.03 -32.74 -4.02
C GLN A 66 5.38 -31.48 -4.61
N TYR A 67 5.95 -30.31 -4.35
CA TYR A 67 5.44 -29.05 -4.90
C TYR A 67 5.50 -29.02 -6.43
N THR A 68 6.59 -29.51 -7.03
CA THR A 68 6.72 -29.57 -8.50
C THR A 68 5.71 -30.53 -9.11
N GLN A 69 5.47 -31.68 -8.47
CA GLN A 69 4.44 -32.62 -8.91
C GLN A 69 3.04 -31.98 -8.83
N PHE A 70 2.72 -31.30 -7.74
CA PHE A 70 1.46 -30.55 -7.60
C PHE A 70 1.27 -29.53 -8.73
N LEU A 71 2.31 -28.80 -9.13
CA LEU A 71 2.24 -27.87 -10.26
C LEU A 71 2.00 -28.58 -11.60
N ALA A 72 2.61 -29.76 -11.81
CA ALA A 72 2.39 -30.55 -13.01
C ALA A 72 0.95 -31.10 -13.08
N ASP A 73 0.45 -31.60 -11.96
CA ASP A 73 -0.90 -32.17 -11.85
C ASP A 73 -2.00 -31.13 -12.09
N ASN A 74 -1.74 -29.86 -11.74
CA ASN A 74 -2.69 -28.75 -11.88
C ASN A 74 -2.33 -27.79 -13.01
N ALA A 75 -1.48 -28.21 -13.96
CA ALA A 75 -0.90 -27.32 -14.96
C ALA A 75 -1.96 -26.65 -15.87
N GLU A 76 -3.02 -27.37 -16.23
CA GLU A 76 -4.11 -26.88 -17.08
C GLU A 76 -4.93 -25.79 -16.36
N ASP A 77 -5.39 -26.06 -15.13
CA ASP A 77 -6.13 -25.09 -14.32
C ASP A 77 -5.32 -23.81 -14.05
N ILE A 78 -4.01 -23.96 -13.79
CA ILE A 78 -3.10 -22.83 -13.60
C ILE A 78 -2.98 -22.02 -14.91
N ALA A 79 -2.85 -22.68 -16.05
CA ALA A 79 -2.75 -22.02 -17.35
C ALA A 79 -4.03 -21.25 -17.69
N ASP A 80 -5.19 -21.85 -17.47
CA ASP A 80 -6.50 -21.24 -17.70
C ASP A 80 -6.75 -20.03 -16.81
N PHE A 81 -6.36 -20.12 -15.54
CA PHE A 81 -6.41 -18.97 -14.63
C PHE A 81 -5.48 -17.84 -15.11
N ARG A 82 -4.22 -18.15 -15.45
CA ARG A 82 -3.23 -17.16 -15.91
C ARG A 82 -3.67 -16.47 -17.21
N SER A 83 -4.25 -17.21 -18.15
CA SER A 83 -4.75 -16.67 -19.40
C SER A 83 -5.85 -15.63 -19.16
N ARG A 84 -6.84 -15.97 -18.32
CA ARG A 84 -7.92 -15.05 -17.92
C ARG A 84 -7.40 -13.82 -17.18
N GLN A 85 -6.48 -14.02 -16.24
CA GLN A 85 -5.86 -12.91 -15.50
C GLN A 85 -5.10 -11.96 -16.43
N SER A 86 -4.30 -12.50 -17.36
CA SER A 86 -3.54 -11.69 -18.31
C SER A 86 -4.47 -10.91 -19.22
N ALA A 87 -5.52 -11.53 -19.76
CA ALA A 87 -6.48 -10.85 -20.62
C ALA A 87 -7.19 -9.71 -19.87
N ALA A 88 -7.65 -9.95 -18.64
CA ALA A 88 -8.30 -8.94 -17.81
C ALA A 88 -7.34 -7.79 -17.48
N PHE A 89 -6.09 -8.10 -17.10
CA PHE A 89 -5.08 -7.09 -16.81
C PHE A 89 -4.75 -6.23 -18.04
N THR A 90 -4.53 -6.85 -19.21
CA THR A 90 -4.28 -6.11 -20.45
C THR A 90 -5.44 -5.18 -20.81
N ALA A 91 -6.68 -5.63 -20.63
CA ALA A 91 -7.85 -4.80 -20.87
C ALA A 91 -7.90 -3.59 -19.92
N GLU A 92 -7.64 -3.78 -18.63
CA GLU A 92 -7.64 -2.70 -17.63
C GLU A 92 -6.52 -1.68 -17.90
N VAL A 93 -5.30 -2.15 -18.21
CA VAL A 93 -4.18 -1.26 -18.57
C VAL A 93 -4.48 -0.44 -19.82
N ALA A 94 -5.05 -1.06 -20.86
CA ALA A 94 -5.43 -0.35 -22.07
C ALA A 94 -6.51 0.71 -21.79
N HIS A 95 -7.47 0.39 -20.92
CA HIS A 95 -8.50 1.31 -20.49
C HIS A 95 -7.92 2.52 -19.73
N TRP A 96 -7.02 2.30 -18.77
CA TRP A 96 -6.35 3.39 -18.04
C TRP A 96 -5.49 4.25 -18.96
N ALA A 97 -4.73 3.65 -19.88
CA ALA A 97 -3.91 4.40 -20.83
C ALA A 97 -4.76 5.32 -21.74
N ALA A 98 -5.93 4.84 -22.19
CA ALA A 98 -6.86 5.66 -22.97
C ALA A 98 -7.44 6.81 -22.14
N GLN A 99 -7.80 6.56 -20.88
CA GLN A 99 -8.30 7.60 -19.97
C GLN A 99 -7.23 8.65 -19.64
N GLU A 100 -5.99 8.23 -19.40
CA GLU A 100 -4.87 9.12 -19.14
C GLU A 100 -4.57 10.01 -20.35
N SER A 101 -4.52 9.43 -21.55
CA SER A 101 -4.33 10.20 -22.79
C SER A 101 -5.44 11.25 -22.96
N ALA A 102 -6.70 10.87 -22.73
CA ALA A 102 -7.83 11.81 -22.81
C ALA A 102 -7.75 12.90 -21.74
N ALA A 103 -7.32 12.58 -20.52
CA ALA A 103 -7.14 13.56 -19.45
C ALA A 103 -5.99 14.55 -19.76
N VAL A 104 -4.87 14.07 -20.32
CA VAL A 104 -3.75 14.92 -20.75
C VAL A 104 -4.17 15.86 -21.88
N GLU A 105 -4.90 15.36 -22.88
CA GLU A 105 -5.44 16.19 -23.97
C GLU A 105 -6.41 17.25 -23.45
N ALA A 106 -7.32 16.88 -22.54
CA ALA A 106 -8.25 17.82 -21.92
C ALA A 106 -7.52 18.89 -21.08
N ALA A 107 -6.49 18.50 -20.31
CA ALA A 107 -5.70 19.42 -19.52
C ALA A 107 -4.89 20.39 -20.40
N ALA A 108 -4.27 19.90 -21.48
CA ALA A 108 -3.53 20.74 -22.44
C ALA A 108 -4.44 21.79 -23.10
N ASN A 109 -5.69 21.42 -23.41
CA ASN A 109 -6.68 22.33 -23.98
C ASN A 109 -7.27 23.32 -22.94
N ALA A 110 -7.14 23.04 -21.65
CA ALA A 110 -7.63 23.88 -20.55
C ALA A 110 -6.59 24.88 -20.02
N VAL A 111 -5.33 24.82 -20.48
CA VAL A 111 -4.30 25.79 -20.07
C VAL A 111 -4.61 27.16 -20.68
N GLN A 112 -5.29 28.01 -19.92
CA GLN A 112 -5.24 29.45 -20.14
C GLN A 112 -4.00 30.01 -19.45
N VAL A 113 -3.14 30.67 -20.23
CA VAL A 113 -2.00 31.42 -19.69
C VAL A 113 -2.58 32.59 -18.91
N VAL A 114 -2.63 32.47 -17.58
CA VAL A 114 -2.96 33.59 -16.70
C VAL A 114 -1.71 34.45 -16.63
N GLU A 115 -1.71 35.57 -17.35
CA GLU A 115 -0.74 36.64 -17.12
C GLU A 115 -0.93 37.17 -15.71
N TYR A 116 0.08 36.96 -14.85
CA TYR A 116 0.12 37.52 -13.51
C TYR A 116 0.23 39.05 -13.59
N GLN A 117 -0.88 39.76 -13.38
CA GLN A 117 -0.85 41.19 -13.11
C GLN A 117 -0.41 41.40 -11.66
N SER A 118 0.75 42.01 -11.49
CA SER A 118 1.56 42.08 -10.27
C SER A 118 1.07 43.10 -9.22
N GLU A 119 -0.24 43.37 -9.12
CA GLU A 119 -0.78 44.42 -8.24
C GLU A 119 -1.89 43.92 -7.30
N GLN A 120 -1.70 42.76 -6.67
CA GLN A 120 -2.57 42.31 -5.57
C GLN A 120 -1.93 42.63 -4.22
N ASP A 121 -2.66 43.36 -3.38
CA ASP A 121 -2.26 43.72 -2.02
C ASP A 121 -2.39 42.47 -1.11
N GLY A 122 -1.28 41.81 -0.81
CA GLY A 122 -1.27 40.54 -0.07
C GLY A 122 0.12 39.97 0.16
N HIS A 123 0.23 39.00 1.08
CA HIS A 123 1.48 38.29 1.35
C HIS A 123 1.57 37.03 0.50
N LEU A 124 2.60 36.95 -0.36
CA LEU A 124 2.86 35.76 -1.16
C LEU A 124 3.38 34.63 -0.27
N VAL A 125 2.65 33.52 -0.22
CA VAL A 125 3.11 32.28 0.41
C VAL A 125 3.60 31.35 -0.69
N SER A 126 4.91 31.11 -0.76
CA SER A 126 5.53 30.16 -1.68
C SER A 126 6.11 28.97 -0.92
N ALA A 127 6.12 27.80 -1.55
CA ALA A 127 6.80 26.64 -1.00
C ALA A 127 8.32 26.74 -1.23
N ASP A 128 9.12 26.40 -0.22
CA ASP A 128 10.59 26.40 -0.31
C ASP A 128 11.16 25.23 -1.13
N LEU A 129 10.31 24.24 -1.45
CA LEU A 129 10.68 23.00 -2.13
C LEU A 129 9.67 22.68 -3.24
N ASN A 130 10.15 22.07 -4.32
CA ASN A 130 9.29 21.55 -5.38
C ASN A 130 8.49 20.35 -4.87
N GLY A 131 7.18 20.33 -5.17
CA GLY A 131 6.29 19.24 -4.76
C GLY A 131 4.94 19.30 -5.48
N ASN A 132 4.17 18.22 -5.34
CA ASN A 132 2.81 18.15 -5.86
C ASN A 132 1.82 18.68 -4.81
N VAL A 133 0.85 19.50 -5.23
CA VAL A 133 -0.23 19.95 -4.33
C VAL A 133 -1.16 18.76 -4.06
N TRP A 134 -1.11 18.23 -2.84
CA TRP A 134 -1.90 17.07 -2.45
C TRP A 134 -3.33 17.42 -2.04
N LYS A 135 -3.50 18.52 -1.28
CA LYS A 135 -4.79 18.96 -0.77
C LYS A 135 -4.75 20.44 -0.42
N ILE A 136 -5.78 21.17 -0.81
CA ILE A 136 -6.03 22.54 -0.35
C ILE A 136 -6.93 22.42 0.89
N LEU A 137 -6.46 22.94 2.03
CA LEU A 137 -7.14 22.81 3.33
C LEU A 137 -8.10 23.97 3.63
N VAL A 138 -8.13 24.98 2.77
CA VAL A 138 -8.86 26.23 2.98
C VAL A 138 -9.63 26.65 1.73
N GLU A 139 -10.73 27.35 1.94
CA GLU A 139 -11.49 27.99 0.86
C GLU A 139 -11.09 29.47 0.72
N PRO A 140 -11.25 30.07 -0.47
CA PRO A 140 -11.07 31.52 -0.64
C PRO A 140 -11.93 32.31 0.37
N GLY A 141 -11.29 33.24 1.10
CA GLY A 141 -11.94 34.06 2.12
C GLY A 141 -11.94 33.45 3.54
N GLN A 142 -11.45 32.22 3.70
CA GLN A 142 -11.30 31.61 5.02
C GLN A 142 -10.16 32.27 5.80
N GLN A 143 -10.44 32.67 7.05
CA GLN A 143 -9.42 33.20 7.95
C GLN A 143 -8.49 32.08 8.42
N VAL A 144 -7.18 32.33 8.34
CA VAL A 144 -6.13 31.43 8.81
C VAL A 144 -5.27 32.14 9.84
N GLU A 145 -4.85 31.43 10.87
CA GLU A 145 -3.96 31.95 11.90
C GLU A 145 -2.51 31.54 11.64
N GLU A 146 -1.57 32.35 12.11
CA GLU A 146 -0.14 32.02 12.06
C GLU A 146 0.17 30.83 12.96
N VAL A 147 0.51 29.69 12.37
CA VAL A 147 1.01 28.53 13.11
C VAL A 147 2.52 28.69 13.28
N ARG A 148 2.98 29.10 14.47
CA ARG A 148 4.40 29.05 14.81
C ARG A 148 4.86 27.59 14.86
N ARG A 149 5.86 27.26 14.05
CA ARG A 149 6.63 26.02 14.16
C ARG A 149 7.53 26.02 15.39
#